data_AF-A0A7Y5DL69-F1
#
_entry.id   AF-A0A7Y5DL69-F1
#
_cell.length_a   1.000
_cell.length_b   1.000
_cell.length_c   1.000
_cell.angle_alpha   90.00
_cell.angle_beta   90.00
_cell.angle_gamma   90.00
#
_symmetry.space_group_name_H-M   'P 1'
#
loop_
_entity.id
_entity.type
_entity.pdbx_description
1 polymer ?
#
loop_
_entity_poly.entity_id
_entity_poly.type
_entity_poly.pdbx_seq_one_letter_code
_entity_poly.pdbx_strand_id
1 'polypeptide(L)'
;LAILAGSAAQARRWGADGAYGPAPRLARGPALFRLVTVHSLREIGRAGRTDAVLLSPVFPTRSHPGGAVLGPVRFRLLAARSPTPVVALGGMDAARARGADWPRWAAIDAFLR
;
A
#
# COMPACT_ATOMS: atom_id res chain seq x y z
N LEU A 1 13.26 0.55 -9.89
CA LEU A 1 11.85 0.19 -10.07
C LEU A 1 11.00 1.45 -10.00
N ALA A 2 10.24 1.77 -11.04
CA ALA A 2 9.26 2.84 -11.10
C ALA A 2 7.86 2.22 -11.18
N ILE A 3 7.00 2.53 -10.21
CA ILE A 3 5.63 2.03 -10.14
C ILE A 3 4.65 3.17 -10.40
N LEU A 4 3.76 2.99 -11.37
CA LEU A 4 2.79 4.01 -11.74
C LEU A 4 1.53 3.91 -10.88
N ALA A 5 1.12 5.01 -10.25
CA ALA A 5 -0.22 5.14 -9.67
C ALA A 5 -1.29 5.23 -10.77
N GLY A 6 -1.82 4.09 -11.21
CA GLY A 6 -2.65 4.02 -12.43
C GLY A 6 -3.07 2.60 -12.79
N SER A 7 -3.55 2.40 -14.02
CA SER A 7 -3.88 1.06 -14.51
C SER A 7 -2.62 0.32 -14.99
N ALA A 8 -2.63 -1.03 -14.96
CA ALA A 8 -1.54 -1.84 -15.50
C ALA A 8 -1.30 -1.57 -17.01
N ALA A 9 -2.36 -1.26 -17.76
CA ALA A 9 -2.23 -0.90 -19.17
C ALA A 9 -1.47 0.42 -19.36
N GLN A 10 -1.77 1.44 -18.54
CA GLN A 10 -1.06 2.71 -18.57
C GLN A 10 0.39 2.55 -18.13
N ALA A 11 0.64 1.78 -17.06
CA ALA A 11 1.99 1.48 -16.59
C ALA A 11 2.85 0.90 -17.72
N ARG A 12 2.32 -0.11 -18.45
CA ARG A 12 3.04 -0.69 -19.59
C ARG A 12 3.29 0.32 -20.71
N ARG A 13 2.29 1.11 -21.09
CA ARG A 13 2.44 2.11 -22.16
C ARG A 13 3.51 3.15 -21.85
N TRP A 14 3.69 3.47 -20.56
CA TRP A 14 4.66 4.46 -20.11
C TRP A 14 6.01 3.85 -19.71
N GLY A 15 6.20 2.54 -19.92
CA GLY A 15 7.44 1.85 -19.58
C GLY A 15 7.72 1.73 -18.07
N ALA A 16 6.68 1.81 -17.22
CA ALA A 16 6.82 1.58 -15.79
C ALA A 16 6.93 0.08 -15.48
N ASP A 17 7.65 -0.26 -14.41
CA ASP A 17 7.88 -1.65 -13.99
C ASP A 17 6.62 -2.29 -13.38
N GLY A 18 5.66 -1.48 -12.95
CA GLY A 18 4.41 -1.95 -12.37
C GLY A 18 3.39 -0.86 -12.10
N ALA A 19 2.29 -1.26 -11.48
CA ALA A 19 1.16 -0.40 -11.18
C ALA A 19 0.75 -0.45 -9.70
N TYR A 20 0.30 0.70 -9.19
CA TYR A 20 -0.15 0.92 -7.83
C TYR A 20 -1.58 1.47 -7.83
N GLY A 21 -2.44 0.95 -6.96
CA GLY A 21 -3.81 1.43 -6.80
C GLY A 21 -4.79 0.39 -6.24
N PRO A 22 -6.10 0.70 -6.23
CA PRO A 22 -7.12 -0.22 -5.71
C PRO A 22 -7.30 -1.44 -6.61
N ALA A 23 -7.62 -2.60 -6.03
CA ALA A 23 -7.72 -3.88 -6.74
C ALA A 23 -8.57 -3.82 -8.03
N PRO A 24 -9.77 -3.19 -8.07
CA PRO A 24 -10.56 -3.10 -9.30
C PRO A 24 -9.84 -2.41 -10.46
N ARG A 25 -8.97 -1.44 -10.17
CA ARG A 25 -8.18 -0.71 -11.19
C ARG A 25 -7.02 -1.54 -11.74
N LEU A 26 -6.52 -2.50 -10.95
CA LEU A 26 -5.38 -3.35 -11.30
C LEU A 26 -5.79 -4.76 -11.79
N ALA A 27 -7.08 -5.11 -11.68
CA ALA A 27 -7.61 -6.43 -11.99
C ALA A 27 -7.46 -6.84 -13.47
N ARG A 28 -7.31 -5.88 -14.39
CA ARG A 28 -7.19 -6.12 -15.83
C ARG A 28 -5.89 -5.55 -16.38
N GLY A 29 -5.53 -6.01 -17.58
CA GLY A 29 -4.36 -5.55 -18.31
C GLY A 29 -3.16 -6.50 -18.18
N PRO A 30 -1.98 -6.06 -18.62
CA PRO A 30 -0.80 -6.93 -18.71
C PRO A 30 -0.36 -7.49 -17.36
N ALA A 31 0.35 -8.62 -17.40
CA ALA A 31 1.08 -9.12 -16.26
C ALA A 31 2.29 -8.20 -15.98
N LEU A 32 2.15 -7.35 -14.97
CA LEU A 32 3.19 -6.48 -14.42
C LEU A 32 3.17 -6.58 -12.89
N PHE A 33 4.20 -6.04 -12.24
CA PHE A 33 4.24 -5.91 -10.79
C PHE A 33 3.05 -5.06 -10.29
N ARG A 34 2.36 -5.51 -9.25
CA ARG A 34 1.15 -4.89 -8.70
C ARG A 34 1.28 -4.62 -7.21
N LEU A 35 1.02 -3.37 -6.86
CA LEU A 35 0.92 -2.89 -5.49
C LEU A 35 -0.53 -2.48 -5.22
N VAL A 36 -1.28 -3.30 -4.50
CA VAL A 36 -2.71 -3.06 -4.25
C VAL A 36 -2.93 -2.30 -2.94
N THR A 37 -3.69 -1.22 -2.96
CA THR A 37 -4.12 -0.52 -1.74
C THR A 37 -5.23 -1.29 -1.03
N VAL A 38 -5.10 -1.48 0.29
CA VAL A 38 -6.10 -2.14 1.13
C VAL A 38 -6.26 -1.39 2.46
N HIS A 39 -7.47 -1.41 3.01
CA HIS A 39 -7.81 -0.71 4.26
C HIS A 39 -8.47 -1.63 5.30
N SER A 40 -8.74 -2.89 4.93
CA SER A 40 -9.50 -3.83 5.75
C SER A 40 -9.16 -5.28 5.44
N LEU A 41 -9.51 -6.21 6.35
CA LEU A 41 -9.36 -7.65 6.12
C LEU A 41 -10.15 -8.13 4.89
N ARG A 42 -11.32 -7.52 4.66
CA ARG A 42 -12.17 -7.79 3.49
C ARG A 42 -11.48 -7.40 2.19
N GLU A 43 -10.77 -6.28 2.17
CA GLU A 43 -10.00 -5.85 1.00
C GLU A 43 -8.73 -6.69 0.80
N ILE A 44 -8.05 -7.08 1.89
CA ILE A 44 -6.94 -8.04 1.83
C ILE A 44 -7.38 -9.34 1.14
N GLY A 45 -8.52 -9.91 1.55
CA GLY A 45 -9.07 -11.11 0.91
C GLY A 45 -9.55 -10.92 -0.53
N ARG A 46 -9.71 -9.68 -1.00
CA ARG A 46 -10.16 -9.31 -2.35
C ARG A 46 -9.06 -8.68 -3.21
N ALA A 47 -7.83 -8.60 -2.71
CA ALA A 47 -6.71 -7.98 -3.42
C ALA A 47 -6.40 -8.68 -4.75
N GLY A 48 -6.80 -9.95 -4.90
CA GLY A 48 -6.61 -10.73 -6.12
C GLY A 48 -5.13 -10.99 -6.39
N ARG A 49 -4.74 -10.98 -7.67
CA ARG A 49 -3.34 -11.12 -8.07
C ARG A 49 -2.58 -9.82 -7.73
N THR A 50 -1.72 -9.88 -6.73
CA THR A 50 -0.89 -8.76 -6.28
C THR A 50 0.46 -9.27 -5.78
N ASP A 51 1.51 -8.48 -5.95
CA ASP A 51 2.86 -8.82 -5.47
C ASP A 51 3.07 -8.35 -4.03
N ALA A 52 2.43 -7.24 -3.65
CA ALA A 52 2.30 -6.81 -2.27
C ALA A 52 1.03 -5.95 -2.09
N VAL A 53 0.60 -5.78 -0.84
CA VAL A 53 -0.47 -4.85 -0.47
C VAL A 53 0.06 -3.68 0.33
N LEU A 54 -0.47 -2.49 0.08
CA LEU A 54 -0.24 -1.30 0.90
C LEU A 54 -1.41 -1.15 1.87
N LEU A 55 -1.16 -1.43 3.14
CA LEU A 55 -2.17 -1.35 4.19
C LEU A 55 -2.08 0.02 4.86
N SER A 56 -3.16 0.80 4.75
CA SER A 56 -3.18 2.22 5.14
C SER A 56 -4.56 2.73 5.58
N PRO A 57 -4.63 3.92 6.21
CA PRO A 57 -3.51 4.63 6.82
C PRO A 57 -3.15 4.04 8.19
N VAL A 58 -1.86 3.81 8.44
CA VAL A 58 -1.40 3.31 9.76
C VAL A 58 -1.49 4.41 10.82
N PHE A 59 -1.06 5.63 10.47
CA PHE A 59 -1.08 6.80 11.33
C PHE A 59 -1.77 7.99 10.63
N PRO A 60 -2.09 9.08 11.36
CA PRO A 60 -2.66 10.29 10.75
C PRO A 60 -1.78 10.83 9.63
N THR A 61 -2.41 11.35 8.58
CA THR A 61 -1.74 11.86 7.37
C THR A 61 -2.13 13.31 7.13
N ARG A 62 -1.25 14.11 6.48
CA ARG A 62 -1.63 15.47 6.07
C ARG A 62 -2.60 15.49 4.89
N SER A 63 -2.50 14.50 4.00
CA SER A 63 -3.35 14.40 2.81
C SER A 63 -4.83 14.13 3.15
N HIS A 64 -5.10 13.50 4.29
CA HIS A 64 -6.44 13.20 4.77
C HIS A 64 -6.54 13.46 6.28
N PRO A 65 -6.65 14.73 6.71
CA PRO A 65 -6.78 15.07 8.12
C PRO A 65 -8.13 14.62 8.67
N GLY A 66 -8.15 14.12 9.91
CA GLY A 66 -9.37 13.62 10.57
C GLY A 66 -9.88 12.25 10.08
N GLY A 67 -9.21 11.64 9.09
CA GLY A 67 -9.55 10.29 8.63
C GLY A 67 -9.29 9.22 9.70
N ALA A 68 -10.09 8.15 9.67
CA ALA A 68 -9.86 6.99 10.53
C ALA A 68 -8.49 6.34 10.22
N VAL A 69 -7.78 5.95 11.27
CA VAL A 69 -6.47 5.30 11.19
C VAL A 69 -6.52 3.90 11.78
N LEU A 70 -5.62 3.03 11.34
CA LEU A 70 -5.50 1.69 11.90
C LEU A 70 -4.84 1.73 13.29
N GLY A 71 -3.77 2.52 13.43
CA GLY A 71 -2.83 2.38 14.54
C GLY A 71 -1.99 1.10 14.44
N PRO A 72 -0.91 1.00 15.24
CA PRO A 72 0.08 -0.07 15.11
C PRO A 72 -0.48 -1.47 15.42
N VAL A 73 -1.38 -1.58 16.41
CA VAL A 73 -1.96 -2.86 16.82
C VAL A 73 -2.88 -3.43 15.73
N ARG A 74 -3.86 -2.65 15.28
CA ARG A 74 -4.79 -3.09 14.22
C ARG A 74 -4.05 -3.34 12.90
N PHE A 75 -3.07 -2.51 12.58
CA PHE A 75 -2.19 -2.74 11.42
C PHE A 75 -1.56 -4.13 11.48
N ARG A 76 -0.90 -4.50 12.59
CA ARG A 76 -0.27 -5.83 12.74
C ARG A 76 -1.27 -6.97 12.65
N LEU A 77 -2.43 -6.84 13.30
CA LEU A 77 -3.50 -7.85 13.24
C LEU A 77 -4.00 -8.10 11.81
N LEU A 78 -4.17 -7.04 11.02
CA LEU A 78 -4.56 -7.16 9.62
C LEU A 78 -3.42 -7.69 8.76
N ALA A 79 -2.20 -7.18 8.96
CA ALA A 79 -1.02 -7.57 8.19
C ALA A 79 -0.71 -9.07 8.33
N ALA A 80 -0.87 -9.62 9.54
CA ALA A 80 -0.70 -11.05 9.83
C ALA A 80 -1.70 -11.97 9.09
N ARG A 81 -2.81 -11.42 8.58
CA ARG A 81 -3.81 -12.18 7.81
C ARG A 81 -3.62 -12.05 6.30
N SER A 82 -2.64 -11.27 5.85
CA SER A 82 -2.37 -11.11 4.43
C SER A 82 -1.58 -12.32 3.90
N PRO A 83 -2.04 -12.97 2.81
CA PRO A 83 -1.27 -14.03 2.15
C PRO A 83 -0.13 -13.48 1.28
N THR A 84 -0.05 -12.15 1.12
CA THR A 84 0.99 -11.46 0.35
C THR A 84 1.75 -10.47 1.23
N PRO A 85 3.00 -10.10 0.88
CA PRO A 85 3.76 -9.12 1.62
C PRO A 85 2.99 -7.81 1.85
N VAL A 86 3.08 -7.28 3.07
CA VAL A 86 2.40 -6.03 3.46
C VAL A 86 3.43 -4.92 3.61
N VAL A 87 3.14 -3.79 2.97
CA VAL A 87 3.85 -2.52 3.10
C VAL A 87 2.98 -1.57 3.92
N ALA A 88 3.51 -1.07 5.03
CA ALA A 88 2.83 -0.06 5.84
C ALA A 88 2.80 1.30 5.11
N LEU A 89 1.65 1.94 5.01
CA LEU A 89 1.52 3.26 4.40
C LEU A 89 0.58 4.16 5.23
N GLY A 90 0.80 5.47 5.13
CA GLY A 90 -0.04 6.50 5.74
C GLY A 90 0.54 6.95 7.07
N GLY A 91 1.09 8.17 7.08
CA GLY A 91 1.72 8.76 8.26
C GLY A 91 2.94 7.97 8.73
N MET A 92 3.59 7.20 7.86
CA MET A 92 4.81 6.48 8.22
C MET A 92 6.02 7.42 8.16
N ASP A 93 6.98 7.19 9.05
CA ASP A 93 8.33 7.72 9.00
C ASP A 93 9.29 6.66 9.58
N ALA A 94 10.60 6.92 9.55
CA ALA A 94 11.60 5.96 10.02
C ALA A 94 11.49 5.66 11.52
N ALA A 95 11.07 6.62 12.35
CA ALA A 95 10.92 6.40 13.79
C ALA A 95 9.70 5.52 14.08
N ARG A 96 8.57 5.77 13.40
CA ARG A 96 7.35 4.97 13.48
C ARG A 96 7.55 3.57 12.93
N ALA A 97 8.31 3.40 11.85
CA ALA A 97 8.66 2.09 11.33
C ALA A 97 9.50 1.27 12.33
N ARG A 98 10.49 1.90 12.97
CA ARG A 98 11.28 1.27 14.05
C ARG A 98 10.41 0.92 15.26
N GLY A 99 9.57 1.84 15.73
CA GLY A 99 8.67 1.59 16.87
C GLY A 99 7.61 0.52 16.58
N ALA A 100 7.18 0.41 15.33
CA ALA A 100 6.29 -0.65 14.87
C ALA A 100 7.03 -1.94 14.47
N ASP A 101 8.35 -2.02 14.65
CA ASP A 101 9.21 -3.14 14.23
C ASP A 101 8.77 -3.74 12.89
N TRP A 102 8.60 -2.87 11.90
CA TRP A 102 8.05 -3.24 10.61
C TRP A 102 8.98 -2.83 9.46
N PRO A 103 9.60 -3.80 8.75
CA PRO A 103 10.69 -3.52 7.84
C PRO A 103 10.25 -2.93 6.49
N ARG A 104 8.97 -3.06 6.13
CA ARG A 104 8.44 -2.65 4.82
C ARG A 104 7.44 -1.52 4.98
N TRP A 105 7.85 -0.30 4.68
CA TRP A 105 6.98 0.87 4.78
C TRP A 105 7.23 1.82 3.61
N ALA A 106 6.20 2.62 3.33
CA ALA A 106 6.22 3.69 2.35
C ALA A 106 5.67 4.96 3.00
N ALA A 107 6.15 6.11 2.54
CA ALA A 107 5.70 7.41 3.00
C ALA A 107 5.69 8.43 1.86
N ILE A 108 4.93 9.49 2.07
CA ILE A 108 4.91 10.66 1.18
C ILE A 108 5.52 11.82 1.97
N ASP A 109 4.78 12.32 2.98
CA ASP A 109 5.17 13.49 3.78
C ASP A 109 6.56 13.37 4.43
N ALA A 110 6.99 12.17 4.82
CA ALA A 110 8.30 11.97 5.45
C ALA A 110 9.49 12.28 4.53
N PHE A 111 9.28 12.28 3.20
CA PHE A 111 10.31 12.52 2.18
C PHE A 111 10.17 13.85 1.45
N LEU A 112 9.08 14.61 1.66
CA LEU A 112 8.85 15.91 1.05
C LEU A 112 9.59 17.06 1.77
N ARG A 113 10.81 16.79 2.26
CA ARG A 113 11.66 17.78 2.93
C ARG A 113 12.41 18.64 1.93
#